data_AF-A0A9D8M600-F1
#
_entry.id   AF-A0A9D8M600-F1
#
_cell.length_a   1.000
_cell.length_b   1.000
_cell.length_c   1.000
_cell.angle_alpha   90.00
_cell.angle_beta   90.00
_cell.angle_gamma   90.00
#
_symmetry.space_group_name_H-M   'P 1'
#
loop_
_entity.id
_entity.type
_entity.pdbx_description
1 polymer ?
#
loop_
_entity_poly.entity_id
_entity_poly.type
_entity_poly.pdbx_seq_one_letter_code
_entity_poly.pdbx_strand_id
1 'polypeptide(L)' 'EYERIVADQLEQLLEDGETTGRVMALPLHPFISNQPFRHKYLARALERIVSTEGVWVTTSDAIAEHYLAQTGGT' A
#
# COMPACT_ATOMS: atom_id res chain seq x y z
N GLU A 1 -7.60 11.60 -10.72
CA GLU A 1 -6.31 12.02 -10.10
C GLU A 1 -5.89 11.09 -8.96
N TYR A 2 -6.72 10.86 -7.94
CA TYR A 2 -6.38 9.95 -6.82
C TYR A 2 -5.82 8.58 -7.26
N GLU A 3 -6.52 7.89 -8.17
CA GLU A 3 -6.08 6.59 -8.71
C GLU A 3 -4.68 6.66 -9.35
N ARG A 4 -4.40 7.74 -10.09
CA ARG A 4 -3.09 7.97 -10.72
C ARG A 4 -2.00 8.22 -9.66
N ILE A 5 -2.27 9.06 -8.65
CA ILE A 5 -1.30 9.33 -7.58
C ILE A 5 -0.92 8.04 -6.84
N VAL A 6 -1.91 7.20 -6.52
CA VAL A 6 -1.67 5.91 -5.85
C VAL A 6 -0.86 4.96 -6.76
N ALA A 7 -1.17 4.94 -8.05
CA ALA A 7 -0.44 4.15 -9.02
C ALA A 7 1.01 4.58 -9.18
N ASP A 8 1.25 5.88 -9.39
CA ASP A 8 2.60 6.42 -9.57
C ASP A 8 3.46 6.15 -8.32
N GLN A 9 2.86 6.28 -7.13
CA GLN A 9 3.53 5.93 -5.87
C GLN A 9 3.85 4.43 -5.78
N LEU A 10 2.91 3.56 -6.16
CA LEU A 10 3.12 2.11 -6.15
C LEU A 10 4.24 1.68 -7.11
N GLU A 11 4.21 2.19 -8.34
CA GLU A 11 5.22 1.90 -9.37
C GLU A 11 6.62 2.30 -8.90
N GLN A 12 6.78 3.53 -8.40
CA GLN A 12 8.08 4.01 -7.89
C GLN A 12 8.59 3.15 -6.73
N LEU A 13 7.73 2.75 -5.79
CA LEU A 13 8.14 1.95 -4.64
C LEU A 13 8.50 0.51 -5.01
N LEU A 14 7.91 -0.03 -6.09
CA LEU A 14 8.30 -1.34 -6.63
C LEU A 14 9.68 -1.26 -7.30
N GLU A 15 9.94 -0.22 -8.09
CA GLU A 15 11.26 0.03 -8.69
C GLU A 15 12.35 0.19 -7.61
N ASP A 16 12.08 1.03 -6.60
CA ASP A 16 13.00 1.21 -5.47
C ASP A 16 13.17 -0.07 -4.63
N GLY A 17 12.18 -0.96 -4.71
CA GLY A 17 12.03 -2.18 -3.92
C GLY A 17 12.80 -3.40 -4.44
N GLU A 18 13.44 -3.32 -5.61
CA GLU A 18 14.09 -4.47 -6.28
C GLU A 18 15.13 -5.18 -5.40
N THR A 19 15.84 -4.43 -4.55
CA THR A 19 16.90 -4.96 -3.68
C THR A 19 16.47 -5.13 -2.23
N THR A 20 15.55 -4.28 -1.76
CA THR A 20 15.04 -4.29 -0.39
C THR A 20 13.65 -3.68 -0.38
N GLY A 21 12.70 -4.35 0.27
CA GLY A 21 11.30 -3.96 0.26
C GLY A 21 11.07 -2.52 0.71
N ARG A 22 10.00 -1.92 0.19
CA ARG A 22 9.50 -0.60 0.61
C ARG A 22 8.12 -0.75 1.23
N VAL A 23 7.78 0.19 2.13
CA VAL A 23 6.46 0.24 2.77
C VAL A 23 5.66 1.39 2.18
N MET A 24 4.48 1.07 1.65
CA MET A 24 3.53 2.07 1.18
C MET A 24 2.41 2.25 2.20
N ALA A 25 2.27 3.46 2.76
CA ALA A 25 1.10 3.81 3.55
C ALA A 25 -0.03 4.34 2.66
N LEU A 26 -1.27 3.91 2.93
CA LEU A 26 -2.48 4.43 2.28
C LEU A 26 -3.45 4.97 3.34
N PRO A 27 -3.34 6.24 3.75
CA PRO A 27 -4.19 6.80 4.79
C PRO A 27 -5.62 7.03 4.27
N LEU A 28 -6.61 6.49 4.97
CA LEU A 28 -8.02 6.61 4.60
C LEU A 28 -8.81 7.32 5.72
N HIS A 29 -9.53 8.37 5.34
CA HIS A 29 -10.45 9.08 6.22
C HIS A 29 -11.87 8.90 5.68
N PRO A 30 -12.75 8.11 6.33
CA PRO A 30 -14.05 7.73 5.75
C PRO A 30 -14.91 8.92 5.34
N PHE A 31 -14.89 10.02 6.11
CA PHE A 31 -15.66 11.22 5.79
C PHE A 31 -15.19 11.92 4.49
N ILE A 32 -13.97 11.64 4.01
CA ILE A 32 -13.43 12.11 2.73
C ILE A 32 -13.56 11.03 1.66
N SER A 33 -13.01 9.84 1.90
CA SER A 33 -12.89 8.80 0.87
C SER A 33 -14.23 8.19 0.47
N ASN A 34 -15.21 8.16 1.40
CA ASN A 34 -16.51 7.57 1.16
C ASN A 34 -17.55 8.55 0.56
N GLN A 35 -17.14 9.77 0.20
CA GLN A 35 -18.01 10.67 -0.55
C GLN A 35 -18.36 10.03 -1.92
N PRO A 36 -19.60 10.16 -2.42
CA PRO A 36 -20.06 9.46 -3.63
C PRO A 36 -19.17 9.69 -4.87
N PHE A 37 -18.58 10.88 -5.01
CA PHE A 37 -17.69 11.22 -6.12
C PHE A 37 -16.25 10.73 -5.94
N ARG A 38 -15.87 10.24 -4.74
CA ARG A 38 -14.51 9.75 -4.41
C ARG A 38 -14.44 8.24 -4.27
N HIS A 39 -15.45 7.59 -3.68
CA HIS A 39 -15.43 6.17 -3.33
C HIS A 39 -15.01 5.25 -4.48
N LYS A 40 -15.57 5.46 -5.68
CA LYS A 40 -15.26 4.64 -6.86
C LYS A 40 -13.77 4.63 -7.24
N TYR A 41 -13.06 5.73 -6.98
CA TYR A 41 -11.63 5.82 -7.28
C TYR A 41 -10.78 5.15 -6.20
N LEU A 42 -11.24 5.13 -4.94
CA LEU A 42 -10.61 4.32 -3.91
C LEU A 42 -10.72 2.83 -4.24
N ALA A 43 -11.92 2.36 -4.63
CA ALA A 43 -12.12 0.96 -5.01
C ALA A 43 -11.18 0.53 -6.14
N ARG A 44 -11.05 1.35 -7.20
CA ARG A 44 -10.12 1.09 -8.32
C ARG A 44 -8.65 1.10 -7.89
N ALA A 45 -8.26 2.05 -7.05
CA ALA A 45 -6.89 2.11 -6.54
C ALA A 45 -6.55 0.86 -5.72
N LEU A 46 -7.47 0.40 -4.86
CA LEU A 46 -7.30 -0.84 -4.09
C LEU A 46 -7.24 -2.07 -5.01
N GLU A 47 -8.14 -2.17 -5.99
CA GLU A 47 -8.13 -3.26 -6.98
C GLU A 47 -6.78 -3.37 -7.69
N ARG A 48 -6.23 -2.23 -8.13
CA ARG A 48 -4.90 -2.18 -8.74
C ARG A 48 -3.78 -2.63 -7.78
N ILE A 49 -3.79 -2.16 -6.53
CA ILE A 49 -2.78 -2.55 -5.54
C ILE A 49 -2.81 -4.07 -5.32
N VAL A 50 -3.98 -4.64 -5.07
CA VAL A 50 -4.10 -6.07 -4.75
C VAL A 50 -3.84 -6.99 -5.95
N SER A 51 -4.00 -6.50 -7.18
CA SER A 51 -3.71 -7.26 -8.39
C SER A 51 -2.26 -7.14 -8.86
N THR A 52 -1.45 -6.27 -8.26
CA THR A 52 -0.06 -6.05 -8.68
C THR A 52 0.86 -7.09 -8.05
N GLU A 53 1.63 -7.79 -8.87
CA GLU A 53 2.64 -8.74 -8.40
C GLU A 53 3.74 -8.02 -7.60
N GLY A 54 4.31 -8.70 -6.61
CA GLY A 54 5.33 -8.11 -5.74
C GLY A 54 4.78 -7.26 -4.58
N VAL A 55 3.45 -7.13 -4.46
CA VAL A 55 2.81 -6.41 -3.34
C VAL A 55 2.46 -7.36 -2.20
N TRP A 56 2.97 -7.07 -1.01
CA TRP A 56 2.52 -7.70 0.23
C TRP A 56 1.42 -6.85 0.88
N VAL A 57 0.15 -7.24 0.67
CA VAL A 57 -1.00 -6.60 1.32
C VAL A 57 -1.06 -7.06 2.78
N THR A 58 -0.76 -6.14 3.70
CA THR A 58 -0.52 -6.49 5.11
C THR A 58 -0.92 -5.37 6.06
N THR A 59 -0.73 -5.59 7.36
CA THR A 59 -0.95 -4.62 8.42
C THR A 59 0.38 -4.13 9.00
N SER A 60 0.38 -3.00 9.70
CA SER A 60 1.56 -2.50 10.41
C SER A 60 2.12 -3.51 11.42
N ASP A 61 1.23 -4.25 12.08
CA ASP A 61 1.61 -5.20 13.14
C ASP A 61 2.34 -6.41 12.52
N ALA A 62 1.82 -6.93 11.41
CA ALA A 62 2.48 -7.99 10.66
C ALA A 62 3.84 -7.54 10.08
N ILE A 63 3.99 -6.27 9.68
CA ILE A 63 5.30 -5.71 9.30
C ILE A 63 6.26 -5.71 10.49
N ALA A 64 5.79 -5.27 11.67
CA ALA A 64 6.60 -5.26 12.88
C ALA A 64 7.03 -6.69 13.29
N GLU A 65 6.11 -7.65 13.26
CA GLU A 65 6.40 -9.07 13.52
C GLU A 65 7.44 -9.61 12.54
N HIS A 66 7.30 -9.34 11.24
CA HIS A 66 8.24 -9.75 10.21
C HIS A 66 9.65 -9.18 10.45
N TYR A 67 9.73 -7.91 10.83
CA TYR A 67 11.00 -7.26 11.16
C TYR A 67 11.68 -7.87 12.39
N LEU A 68 10.93 -8.10 13.47
CA LEU A 68 11.44 -8.71 14.70
C LEU A 68 11.97 -10.14 14.45
N ALA A 69 11.26 -10.93 13.66
CA ALA A 69 11.67 -12.28 13.29
C ALA A 69 13.00 -12.33 12.51
N GLN A 70 13.29 -11.31 11.70
CA GLN A 70 14.55 -11.23 10.94
C GLN A 70 15.73 -10.71 11.75
N THR A 71 15.45 -9.84 12.74
CA THR A 71 16.49 -9.15 13.51
C THR A 71 16.88 -9.89 14.80
N GLY A 72 16.31 -11.07 15.04
CA GLY A 72 16.57 -11.86 16.25
C GLY A 72 16.05 -11.19 17.52
N GLY A 73 15.02 -10.35 17.39
CA GLY A 73 14.34 -9.74 18.55
C GLY A 73 13.79 -10.85 19.45
N THR A 74 14.24 -10.84 20.71
CA THR A 74 13.93 -11.79 21.80
C THR A 74 12.48 -12.23 21.87
#